data_AF-U7QRC2-F1
#
_entry.id   AF-U7QRC2-F1
#
_cell.length_a   1.000
_cell.length_b   1.000
_cell.length_c   1.000
_cell.angle_alpha   90.00
_cell.angle_beta   90.00
_cell.angle_gamma   90.00
#
_symmetry.space_group_name_H-M   'P 1'
#
loop_
_entity.id
_entity.type
_entity.pdbx_description
1 polymer ?
#
loop_
_entity_poly.entity_id
_entity_poly.type
_entity_poly.pdbx_seq_one_letter_code
_entity_poly.pdbx_strand_id
1 'polypeptide(L)'
;GRIALEGCKTNPALCLNNVGIFVADAIAPEAAVGTGVLAAGTVKVLGNTQEGVKNLAEELSHASKPLLSNAKPDTHAVTRLIEKASTKETITPKVTAKLEVNGRIFTDTNQTARASEQANAKQGTLITDRISAKEIAKGKELPNGNMATAHAEIGTIQQAYNAGVSKGADLKITVVGKDVCGYCRGDIAAAAEVAGAKSVTVNAVDDITGLPKKYIWQSGMKSLREVK
;
A
#
# COMPACT_ATOMS: atom_id res chain seq x y z
N GLY A 1 3.59 1.56 -24.70
CA GLY A 1 3.44 0.66 -23.55
C GLY A 1 2.46 -0.49 -23.74
N ARG A 2 1.22 -0.26 -24.23
CA ARG A 2 0.19 -1.32 -24.26
C ARG A 2 0.32 -2.34 -25.41
N ILE A 3 0.90 -1.94 -26.53
CA ILE A 3 0.95 -2.77 -27.76
C ILE A 3 1.95 -3.94 -27.62
N ALA A 4 3.02 -3.77 -26.82
CA ALA A 4 4.04 -4.81 -26.65
C ALA A 4 3.60 -5.97 -25.72
N LEU A 5 2.71 -5.70 -24.76
CA LEU A 5 2.21 -6.69 -23.80
C LEU A 5 1.13 -7.61 -24.41
N GLU A 6 0.29 -7.08 -25.32
CA GLU A 6 -0.67 -7.89 -26.08
C GLU A 6 0.06 -8.90 -26.98
N GLY A 7 1.16 -8.49 -27.63
CA GLY A 7 1.97 -9.35 -28.50
C GLY A 7 2.63 -10.53 -27.78
N CYS A 8 3.21 -10.33 -26.58
CA CYS A 8 3.82 -11.42 -25.81
C CYS A 8 2.78 -12.44 -25.29
N LYS A 9 1.51 -12.05 -25.16
CA LYS A 9 0.42 -12.97 -24.76
C LYS A 9 0.05 -13.95 -25.88
N THR A 10 0.22 -13.52 -27.13
CA THR A 10 -0.13 -14.30 -28.32
C THR A 10 1.01 -15.12 -28.92
N ASN A 11 2.28 -14.72 -28.75
CA ASN A 11 3.43 -15.51 -29.20
C ASN A 11 4.69 -15.28 -28.34
N PRO A 12 5.04 -16.22 -27.44
CA PRO A 12 6.21 -16.10 -26.56
C PRO A 12 7.56 -15.99 -27.28
N ALA A 13 7.66 -16.48 -28.52
CA ALA A 13 8.91 -16.46 -29.29
C ALA A 13 9.33 -15.05 -29.75
N LEU A 14 8.39 -14.11 -29.86
CA LEU A 14 8.68 -12.70 -30.20
C LEU A 14 9.46 -11.99 -29.09
N CYS A 15 9.39 -12.48 -27.86
CA CYS A 15 10.02 -11.87 -26.70
C CYS A 15 11.39 -12.53 -26.37
N LEU A 16 11.81 -13.53 -27.15
CA LEU A 16 13.07 -14.27 -27.00
C LEU A 16 14.21 -13.77 -27.90
N ASN A 17 13.92 -13.10 -29.02
CA ASN A 17 14.94 -12.72 -30.01
C ASN A 17 15.41 -11.26 -29.95
N ASN A 18 15.00 -10.49 -28.95
CA ASN A 18 15.59 -9.18 -28.69
C ASN A 18 15.66 -8.92 -27.17
N VAL A 19 16.62 -9.58 -26.51
CA VAL A 19 16.99 -9.21 -25.15
C VAL A 19 17.75 -7.88 -25.23
N GLY A 20 17.01 -6.79 -25.14
CA GLY A 20 17.56 -5.43 -25.23
C GLY A 20 16.54 -4.35 -24.90
N ILE A 21 16.31 -4.14 -23.58
CA ILE A 21 15.96 -2.87 -22.87
C ILE A 21 14.70 -2.13 -23.39
N PHE A 22 13.77 -1.62 -22.57
CA PHE A 22 13.70 -0.23 -22.11
C PHE A 22 12.51 -0.13 -21.11
N VAL A 23 12.79 0.17 -19.85
CA VAL A 23 12.89 1.49 -19.18
C VAL A 23 11.52 2.09 -18.86
N ALA A 24 11.45 2.49 -17.59
CA ALA A 24 10.53 3.43 -17.00
C ALA A 24 9.95 4.46 -17.98
N ASP A 25 8.66 4.76 -17.85
CA ASP A 25 8.30 6.17 -17.72
C ASP A 25 6.91 6.35 -17.08
N ALA A 26 6.87 7.34 -16.18
CA ALA A 26 5.76 8.27 -15.87
C ALA A 26 5.72 8.58 -14.36
N ILE A 27 6.03 9.76 -13.79
CA ILE A 27 6.48 11.07 -14.27
C ILE A 27 7.10 11.78 -13.05
N ALA A 28 8.37 12.18 -13.10
CA ALA A 28 8.92 13.41 -12.53
C ALA A 28 10.43 13.50 -12.84
N PRO A 29 10.90 14.58 -13.46
CA PRO A 29 12.28 14.73 -13.91
C PRO A 29 13.20 15.05 -12.71
N GLU A 30 14.50 14.82 -12.92
CA GLU A 30 15.59 15.20 -12.02
C GLU A 30 15.87 14.25 -10.82
N ALA A 31 16.26 13.01 -11.12
CA ALA A 31 17.17 12.28 -10.25
C ALA A 31 18.13 11.45 -11.11
N ALA A 32 19.39 11.87 -11.11
CA ALA A 32 20.52 11.33 -11.83
C ALA A 32 20.46 9.81 -12.07
N VAL A 33 20.43 9.44 -13.35
CA VAL A 33 20.87 8.12 -13.83
C VAL A 33 22.35 8.01 -13.50
N GLY A 34 22.66 7.40 -12.37
CA GLY A 34 23.99 6.88 -12.12
C GLY A 34 24.23 5.77 -13.14
N THR A 35 25.03 6.07 -14.17
CA THR A 35 25.68 5.09 -15.04
C THR A 35 26.56 4.17 -14.19
N GLY A 36 25.93 3.16 -13.60
CA GLY A 36 26.57 2.02 -12.98
C GLY A 36 26.21 0.80 -13.81
N VAL A 37 27.20 0.27 -14.52
CA VAL A 37 27.16 -1.03 -15.19
C VAL A 37 26.42 -2.03 -14.29
N LEU A 38 25.33 -2.60 -14.80
CA LEU A 38 24.71 -3.79 -14.22
C LEU A 38 25.76 -4.90 -14.30
N ALA A 39 26.52 -5.08 -13.22
CA ALA A 39 27.37 -6.24 -13.04
C ALA A 39 26.48 -7.48 -13.22
N ALA A 40 26.89 -8.34 -14.13
CA ALA A 40 26.16 -9.50 -14.57
C ALA A 40 25.59 -10.32 -13.40
N GLY A 41 24.30 -10.67 -13.49
CA GLY A 41 23.75 -11.83 -12.79
C GLY A 41 22.85 -11.62 -11.58
N THR A 42 22.43 -10.40 -11.22
CA THR A 42 21.53 -10.20 -10.07
C THR A 42 20.10 -9.83 -10.47
N VAL A 43 19.16 -10.76 -10.29
CA VAL A 43 17.72 -10.50 -10.40
C VAL A 43 17.20 -10.07 -9.02
N LYS A 44 16.68 -8.83 -8.93
CA LYS A 44 16.12 -8.30 -7.69
C LYS A 44 14.65 -8.69 -7.59
N VAL A 45 14.34 -9.68 -6.74
CA VAL A 45 12.98 -10.16 -6.50
C VAL A 45 12.35 -9.33 -5.37
N LEU A 46 11.21 -8.70 -5.63
CA LEU A 46 10.45 -7.92 -4.64
C LEU A 46 9.15 -8.66 -4.32
N GLY A 47 8.91 -8.98 -3.04
CA GLY A 47 7.74 -9.71 -2.59
C GLY A 47 7.18 -9.16 -1.28
N ASN A 48 5.94 -9.49 -0.99
CA ASN A 48 5.19 -9.03 0.19
C ASN A 48 5.63 -9.72 1.51
N THR A 49 6.36 -10.85 1.42
CA THR A 49 6.85 -11.63 2.56
C THR A 49 8.27 -12.14 2.28
N GLN A 50 9.10 -12.24 3.32
CA GLN A 50 10.46 -12.75 3.21
C GLN A 50 10.50 -14.22 2.74
N GLU A 51 9.52 -15.02 3.16
CA GLU A 51 9.35 -16.42 2.75
C GLU A 51 9.01 -16.52 1.25
N GLY A 52 8.06 -15.70 0.78
CA GLY A 52 7.66 -15.66 -0.63
C GLY A 52 8.80 -15.22 -1.55
N VAL A 53 9.63 -14.27 -1.12
CA VAL A 53 10.83 -13.84 -1.85
C VAL A 53 11.86 -14.97 -1.96
N LYS A 54 12.12 -15.71 -0.87
CA LYS A 54 13.06 -16.84 -0.89
C LYS A 54 12.59 -17.95 -1.82
N ASN A 55 11.33 -18.35 -1.69
CA ASN A 55 10.74 -19.42 -2.52
C ASN A 55 10.72 -19.03 -4.00
N LEU A 56 10.40 -17.77 -4.33
CA LEU A 56 10.40 -17.32 -5.71
C LEU A 56 11.83 -17.22 -6.28
N ALA A 57 12.80 -16.75 -5.50
CA ALA A 57 14.20 -16.68 -5.93
C ALA A 57 14.81 -18.08 -6.17
N GLU A 58 14.49 -19.04 -5.31
CA GLU A 58 14.93 -20.44 -5.46
C GLU A 58 14.34 -21.07 -6.73
N GLU A 59 13.03 -20.94 -6.95
CA GLU A 59 12.36 -21.43 -8.16
C GLU A 59 12.87 -20.76 -9.44
N LEU A 60 13.16 -19.44 -9.40
CA LEU A 60 13.74 -18.72 -10.53
C LEU A 60 15.17 -19.21 -10.83
N SER A 61 15.95 -19.53 -9.80
CA SER A 61 17.28 -20.14 -9.94
C SER A 61 17.18 -21.53 -10.59
N HIS A 62 16.20 -22.33 -10.19
CA HIS A 62 15.95 -23.63 -10.80
C HIS A 62 15.48 -23.54 -12.26
N ALA A 63 14.60 -22.59 -12.59
CA ALA A 63 14.10 -22.41 -13.96
C ALA A 63 15.10 -21.70 -14.89
N SER A 64 16.06 -20.95 -14.36
CA SER A 64 17.11 -20.31 -15.15
C SER A 64 18.30 -21.23 -15.47
N LYS A 65 18.55 -22.27 -14.66
CA LYS A 65 19.61 -23.28 -14.93
C LYS A 65 19.54 -23.91 -16.34
N PRO A 66 18.36 -24.34 -16.86
CA PRO A 66 18.23 -24.84 -18.23
C PRO A 66 18.51 -23.79 -19.31
N LEU A 67 18.13 -22.53 -19.04
CA LEU A 67 18.36 -21.41 -19.97
C LEU A 67 19.85 -21.10 -20.10
N LEU A 68 20.61 -21.21 -19.01
CA LEU A 68 22.06 -20.97 -18.98
C LEU A 68 22.86 -22.10 -19.64
N SER A 69 22.30 -23.30 -19.78
CA SER A 69 22.95 -24.45 -20.42
C SER A 69 22.57 -24.65 -21.90
N ASN A 70 21.93 -23.65 -22.53
CA ASN A 70 21.38 -23.73 -23.90
C ASN A 70 20.36 -24.89 -24.09
N ALA A 71 19.79 -25.40 -23.01
CA ALA A 71 18.72 -26.37 -23.07
C ALA A 71 17.39 -25.66 -23.38
N LYS A 72 16.47 -26.36 -24.05
CA LYS A 72 15.14 -25.82 -24.33
C LYS A 72 14.43 -25.49 -23.00
N PRO A 73 13.95 -24.26 -22.78
CA PRO A 73 13.27 -23.92 -21.54
C PRO A 73 12.03 -24.77 -21.34
N ASP A 74 11.84 -25.21 -20.09
CA ASP A 74 10.59 -25.82 -19.67
C ASP A 74 9.51 -24.73 -19.60
N THR A 75 8.71 -24.67 -20.67
CA THR A 75 7.60 -23.72 -20.80
C THR A 75 6.55 -23.89 -19.70
N HIS A 76 6.38 -25.09 -19.12
CA HIS A 76 5.51 -25.31 -17.98
C HIS A 76 6.09 -24.77 -16.67
N ALA A 77 7.41 -24.92 -16.45
CA ALA A 77 8.08 -24.30 -15.31
C ALA A 77 8.00 -22.77 -15.38
N VAL A 78 8.26 -22.20 -16.57
CA VAL A 78 8.19 -20.75 -16.79
C VAL A 78 6.75 -20.23 -16.66
N THR A 79 5.75 -20.95 -17.17
CA THR A 79 4.33 -20.57 -17.01
C THR A 79 3.91 -20.59 -15.54
N ARG A 80 4.28 -21.64 -14.78
CA ARG A 80 4.02 -21.71 -13.34
C ARG A 80 4.70 -20.59 -12.56
N LEU A 81 5.90 -20.17 -12.96
CA LEU A 81 6.60 -19.03 -12.38
C LEU A 81 5.88 -17.70 -12.68
N ILE A 82 5.40 -17.51 -13.91
CA ILE A 82 4.62 -16.33 -14.28
C ILE A 82 3.29 -16.32 -13.52
N GLU A 83 2.61 -17.46 -13.40
CA GLU A 83 1.39 -17.60 -12.61
C GLU A 83 1.66 -17.30 -11.13
N LYS A 84 2.72 -17.85 -10.52
CA LYS A 84 3.09 -17.63 -9.12
C LYS A 84 3.63 -16.21 -8.83
N ALA A 85 4.26 -15.57 -9.81
CA ALA A 85 4.63 -14.15 -9.74
C ALA A 85 3.42 -13.23 -9.98
N SER A 86 2.40 -13.71 -10.70
CA SER A 86 1.15 -12.99 -10.98
C SER A 86 0.06 -13.27 -9.93
N THR A 87 0.21 -14.30 -9.09
CA THR A 87 -0.60 -14.47 -7.89
C THR A 87 -0.18 -13.41 -6.89
N LYS A 88 -0.75 -12.21 -7.08
CA LYS A 88 -1.16 -11.37 -5.96
C LYS A 88 -2.01 -12.30 -5.09
N GLU A 89 -1.41 -12.94 -4.08
CA GLU A 89 -2.20 -13.46 -2.97
C GLU A 89 -3.06 -12.28 -2.53
N THR A 90 -4.34 -12.34 -2.88
CA THR A 90 -5.27 -11.26 -2.62
C THR A 90 -5.60 -11.44 -1.16
N ILE A 91 -4.74 -10.93 -0.29
CA ILE A 91 -4.91 -10.97 1.17
C ILE A 91 -6.25 -10.27 1.44
N THR A 92 -7.25 -11.04 1.86
CA THR A 92 -8.55 -10.46 2.23
C THR A 92 -8.35 -9.47 3.38
N PRO A 93 -8.74 -8.20 3.21
CA PRO A 93 -8.58 -7.19 4.26
C PRO A 93 -9.36 -7.57 5.52
N LYS A 94 -8.68 -7.51 6.67
CA LYS A 94 -9.33 -7.64 7.99
C LYS A 94 -10.02 -6.35 8.41
N VAL A 95 -9.50 -5.21 7.94
CA VAL A 95 -10.09 -3.89 8.17
C VAL A 95 -10.06 -3.15 6.85
N THR A 96 -11.17 -2.51 6.51
CA THR A 96 -11.28 -1.59 5.38
C THR A 96 -11.87 -0.26 5.86
N ALA A 97 -11.26 0.84 5.47
CA ALA A 97 -11.81 2.18 5.66
C ALA A 97 -12.19 2.78 4.32
N LYS A 98 -13.36 3.39 4.26
CA LYS A 98 -13.85 4.16 3.11
C LYS A 98 -14.13 5.59 3.56
N LEU A 99 -13.49 6.57 2.95
CA LEU A 99 -13.72 7.98 3.21
C LEU A 99 -14.47 8.60 2.03
N GLU A 100 -15.59 9.25 2.32
CA GLU A 100 -16.39 10.05 1.40
C GLU A 100 -16.19 11.54 1.70
N VAL A 101 -15.82 12.33 0.68
CA VAL A 101 -15.66 13.78 0.78
C VAL A 101 -15.89 14.43 -0.58
N ASN A 102 -16.76 15.45 -0.65
CA ASN A 102 -17.04 16.21 -1.88
C ASN A 102 -17.34 15.32 -3.12
N GLY A 103 -18.08 14.22 -2.92
CA GLY A 103 -18.41 13.25 -3.98
C GLY A 103 -17.26 12.31 -4.39
N ARG A 104 -16.08 12.43 -3.79
CA ARG A 104 -14.93 11.53 -3.99
C ARG A 104 -14.89 10.48 -2.91
N ILE A 105 -14.42 9.29 -3.29
CA ILE A 105 -14.28 8.15 -2.40
C ILE A 105 -12.81 7.73 -2.38
N PHE A 106 -12.27 7.57 -1.17
CA PHE A 106 -10.94 7.03 -0.92
C PHE A 106 -11.09 5.75 -0.10
N THR A 107 -10.25 4.76 -0.36
CA THR A 107 -10.31 3.47 0.34
C THR A 107 -8.91 3.05 0.73
N ASP A 108 -8.82 2.42 1.90
CA ASP A 108 -7.59 1.82 2.38
C ASP A 108 -7.90 0.62 3.27
N THR A 109 -6.90 -0.21 3.53
CA THR A 109 -7.01 -1.47 4.25
C THR A 109 -6.00 -1.56 5.39
N ASN A 110 -6.10 -2.58 6.24
CA ASN A 110 -5.04 -2.90 7.20
C ASN A 110 -3.70 -3.15 6.51
N GLN A 111 -2.61 -2.90 7.23
CA GLN A 111 -1.23 -2.85 6.70
C GLN A 111 -0.84 -4.09 5.88
N THR A 112 -1.19 -5.28 6.37
CA THR A 112 -0.83 -6.55 5.70
C THR A 112 -1.61 -6.81 4.41
N ALA A 113 -2.74 -6.14 4.22
CA ALA A 113 -3.58 -6.26 3.02
C ALA A 113 -3.42 -5.06 2.06
N ARG A 114 -2.69 -4.02 2.47
CA ARG A 114 -2.46 -2.82 1.67
C ARG A 114 -1.56 -3.16 0.48
N ALA A 115 -1.88 -2.59 -0.68
CA ALA A 115 -1.05 -2.74 -1.87
C ALA A 115 0.37 -2.19 -1.61
N SER A 116 1.40 -2.88 -2.09
CA SER A 116 2.80 -2.53 -1.86
C SER A 116 3.15 -1.11 -2.30
N GLU A 117 2.48 -0.61 -3.33
CA GLU A 117 2.64 0.75 -3.86
C GLU A 117 2.11 1.81 -2.88
N GLN A 118 1.10 1.47 -2.08
CA GLN A 118 0.51 2.33 -1.06
C GLN A 118 1.19 2.16 0.31
N ALA A 119 1.80 1.00 0.58
CA ALA A 119 2.51 0.68 1.82
C ALA A 119 3.94 1.28 1.87
N ASN A 120 4.06 2.58 1.64
CA ASN A 120 5.36 3.25 1.51
C ASN A 120 5.93 3.68 2.89
N ALA A 121 6.94 2.96 3.38
CA ALA A 121 7.59 3.29 4.66
C ALA A 121 8.37 4.61 4.65
N LYS A 122 8.76 5.11 3.45
CA LYS A 122 9.47 6.40 3.30
C LYS A 122 8.53 7.60 3.30
N GLN A 123 7.23 7.36 3.11
CA GLN A 123 6.22 8.41 3.15
C GLN A 123 5.64 8.48 4.56
N GLY A 124 6.00 9.53 5.30
CA GLY A 124 5.34 9.87 6.55
C GLY A 124 3.85 10.14 6.36
N THR A 125 3.05 9.91 7.40
CA THR A 125 1.66 10.39 7.41
C THR A 125 1.58 11.87 7.83
N LEU A 126 0.40 12.48 7.74
CA LEU A 126 0.11 13.83 8.26
C LEU A 126 0.45 14.02 9.74
N ILE A 127 0.60 12.93 10.49
CA ILE A 127 0.86 12.97 11.93
C ILE A 127 2.21 12.34 12.30
N THR A 128 3.13 12.19 11.34
CA THR A 128 4.46 11.58 11.55
C THR A 128 5.14 12.14 12.80
N ASP A 129 5.29 13.46 12.88
CA ASP A 129 5.98 14.12 14.01
C ASP A 129 5.30 13.83 15.36
N ARG A 130 3.96 13.80 15.36
CA ARG A 130 3.18 13.46 16.56
C ARG A 130 3.43 12.02 16.98
N ILE A 131 3.50 11.09 16.04
CA ILE A 131 3.78 9.68 16.34
C ILE A 131 5.21 9.53 16.83
N SER A 132 6.21 10.12 16.17
CA SER A 132 7.60 10.07 16.61
C SER A 132 7.77 10.62 18.03
N ALA A 133 7.11 11.72 18.38
CA ALA A 133 7.12 12.24 19.76
C ALA A 133 6.51 11.25 20.77
N LYS A 134 5.42 10.55 20.40
CA LYS A 134 4.81 9.51 21.25
C LYS A 134 5.71 8.27 21.39
N GLU A 135 6.43 7.90 20.33
CA GLU A 135 7.36 6.77 20.34
C GLU A 135 8.54 7.05 21.26
N ILE A 136 9.13 8.24 21.18
CA ILE A 136 10.19 8.70 22.10
C ILE A 136 9.69 8.66 23.55
N ALA A 137 8.49 9.20 23.80
CA ALA A 137 7.93 9.25 25.15
C ALA A 137 7.59 7.87 25.74
N LYS A 138 7.28 6.88 24.90
CA LYS A 138 6.87 5.52 25.33
C LYS A 138 7.96 4.46 25.17
N GLY A 139 9.05 4.77 24.48
CA GLY A 139 10.12 3.83 24.16
C GLY A 139 9.67 2.65 23.29
N LYS A 140 8.62 2.80 22.49
CA LYS A 140 8.11 1.73 21.61
C LYS A 140 7.56 2.29 20.31
N GLU A 141 7.66 1.48 19.24
CA GLU A 141 7.05 1.77 17.95
C GLU A 141 5.52 1.82 18.06
N LEU A 142 4.92 2.73 17.30
CA LEU A 142 3.49 2.97 17.26
C LEU A 142 2.98 2.96 15.81
N PRO A 143 1.71 2.60 15.59
CA PRO A 143 1.13 2.69 14.26
C PRO A 143 1.01 4.15 13.80
N ASN A 144 0.70 4.34 12.52
CA ASN A 144 0.36 5.63 11.91
C ASN A 144 1.51 6.61 11.68
N GLY A 145 2.77 6.24 11.93
CA GLY A 145 3.92 7.10 11.66
C GLY A 145 4.23 7.27 10.16
N ASN A 146 4.01 6.25 9.35
CA ASN A 146 4.22 6.29 7.90
C ASN A 146 3.15 5.46 7.17
N MET A 147 3.10 5.52 5.84
CA MET A 147 2.07 4.83 5.05
C MET A 147 2.17 3.30 5.08
N ALA A 148 3.34 2.73 5.41
CA ALA A 148 3.44 1.29 5.66
C ALA A 148 2.79 0.89 6.98
N THR A 149 2.96 1.69 8.04
CA THR A 149 2.43 1.39 9.39
C THR A 149 1.04 1.98 9.64
N ALA A 150 0.55 2.84 8.75
CA ALA A 150 -0.75 3.51 8.88
C ALA A 150 -1.90 2.54 8.93
N HIS A 151 -2.83 2.80 9.84
CA HIS A 151 -4.14 2.16 9.83
C HIS A 151 -4.99 2.74 8.70
N ALA A 152 -6.01 1.99 8.28
CA ALA A 152 -6.82 2.29 7.12
C ALA A 152 -7.45 3.70 7.20
N GLU A 153 -7.93 4.10 8.39
CA GLU A 153 -8.57 5.40 8.59
C GLU A 153 -7.59 6.55 8.31
N ILE A 154 -6.36 6.44 8.82
CA ILE A 154 -5.31 7.45 8.62
C ILE A 154 -4.91 7.51 7.14
N GLY A 155 -4.77 6.36 6.48
CA GLY A 155 -4.42 6.33 5.07
C GLY A 155 -5.51 6.92 4.17
N THR A 156 -6.80 6.76 4.49
CA THR A 156 -7.86 7.45 3.74
C THR A 156 -7.83 8.97 3.90
N ILE A 157 -7.54 9.48 5.10
CA ILE A 157 -7.38 10.93 5.34
C ILE A 157 -6.15 11.46 4.60
N GLN A 158 -5.03 10.72 4.63
CA GLN A 158 -3.83 11.07 3.86
C GLN A 158 -4.14 11.17 2.35
N GLN A 159 -4.87 10.20 1.80
CA GLN A 159 -5.26 10.21 0.39
C GLN A 159 -6.15 11.42 0.06
N ALA A 160 -7.13 11.75 0.91
CA ALA A 160 -7.99 12.91 0.73
C ALA A 160 -7.21 14.23 0.79
N TYR A 161 -6.23 14.33 1.69
CA TYR A 161 -5.33 15.48 1.79
C TYR A 161 -4.43 15.61 0.56
N ASN A 162 -3.78 14.53 0.13
CA ASN A 162 -2.93 14.52 -1.06
C ASN A 162 -3.72 14.91 -2.32
N ALA A 163 -5.01 14.57 -2.35
CA ALA A 163 -5.93 14.94 -3.43
C ALA A 163 -6.45 16.38 -3.33
N GLY A 164 -6.09 17.13 -2.27
CA GLY A 164 -6.45 18.53 -2.07
C GLY A 164 -7.91 18.79 -1.69
N VAL A 165 -8.66 17.77 -1.25
CA VAL A 165 -10.12 17.86 -1.04
C VAL A 165 -10.56 17.85 0.42
N SER A 166 -9.64 17.70 1.36
CA SER A 166 -9.95 17.65 2.80
C SER A 166 -10.19 19.02 3.43
N LYS A 167 -9.60 20.09 2.87
CA LYS A 167 -9.60 21.43 3.49
C LYS A 167 -11.03 22.00 3.55
N GLY A 168 -11.46 22.38 4.75
CA GLY A 168 -12.79 22.92 5.04
C GLY A 168 -13.93 21.92 4.89
N ALA A 169 -13.63 20.64 4.63
CA ALA A 169 -14.63 19.64 4.30
C ALA A 169 -15.08 18.83 5.52
N ASP A 170 -16.29 18.28 5.43
CA ASP A 170 -16.81 17.30 6.37
C ASP A 170 -16.45 15.90 5.86
N LEU A 171 -15.61 15.17 6.61
CA LEU A 171 -15.14 13.84 6.21
C LEU A 171 -16.06 12.77 6.80
N LYS A 172 -16.54 11.87 5.96
CA LYS A 172 -17.34 10.71 6.40
C LYS A 172 -16.56 9.43 6.15
N ILE A 173 -16.18 8.75 7.23
CA ILE A 173 -15.43 7.50 7.19
C ILE A 173 -16.37 6.35 7.57
N THR A 174 -16.34 5.27 6.80
CA THR A 174 -16.95 3.99 7.15
C THR A 174 -15.84 2.98 7.37
N VAL A 175 -15.80 2.35 8.54
CA VAL A 175 -14.83 1.32 8.91
C VAL A 175 -15.56 -0.02 9.00
N VAL A 176 -15.03 -1.02 8.32
CA VAL A 176 -15.57 -2.38 8.27
C VAL A 176 -14.51 -3.35 8.76
N GLY A 177 -14.94 -4.40 9.46
CA GLY A 177 -14.12 -5.51 9.94
C GLY A 177 -13.72 -5.38 11.41
N LYS A 178 -13.41 -4.16 11.88
CA LYS A 178 -13.14 -3.85 13.30
C LYS A 178 -13.58 -2.44 13.70
N ASP A 179 -13.74 -2.22 15.00
CA ASP A 179 -13.94 -0.88 15.56
C ASP A 179 -12.68 -0.01 15.40
N VAL A 180 -12.86 1.31 15.55
CA VAL A 180 -11.76 2.28 15.62
C VAL A 180 -10.96 2.03 16.90
N CYS A 181 -9.71 1.57 16.73
CA CYS A 181 -8.84 1.24 17.85
C CYS A 181 -8.47 2.48 18.69
N GLY A 182 -8.06 2.25 19.94
CA GLY A 182 -7.74 3.33 20.89
C GLY A 182 -6.62 4.29 20.41
N TYR A 183 -5.67 3.80 19.60
CA TYR A 183 -4.64 4.64 18.98
C TYR A 183 -5.27 5.58 17.94
N CYS A 184 -6.11 5.04 17.05
CA CYS A 184 -6.72 5.77 15.95
C CYS A 184 -7.65 6.89 16.40
N ARG A 185 -8.33 6.79 17.55
CA ARG A 185 -9.28 7.83 18.01
C ARG A 185 -8.64 9.22 18.14
N GLY A 186 -7.46 9.27 18.75
CA GLY A 186 -6.67 10.49 18.87
C GLY A 186 -5.97 10.84 17.55
N ASP A 187 -5.47 9.85 16.83
CA ASP A 187 -4.68 10.05 15.61
C ASP A 187 -5.52 10.58 14.45
N ILE A 188 -6.74 10.08 14.27
CA ILE A 188 -7.72 10.57 13.29
C ILE A 188 -8.01 12.06 13.54
N ALA A 189 -8.20 12.45 14.80
CA ALA A 189 -8.43 13.84 15.17
C ALA A 189 -7.27 14.76 14.73
N ALA A 190 -6.02 14.37 14.99
CA ALA A 190 -4.89 15.21 14.55
C ALA A 190 -4.67 15.15 13.04
N ALA A 191 -4.86 14.00 12.41
CA ALA A 191 -4.74 13.89 10.95
C ALA A 191 -5.77 14.78 10.26
N ALA A 192 -7.01 14.80 10.76
CA ALA A 192 -8.07 15.66 10.26
C ALA A 192 -7.77 17.16 10.47
N GLU A 193 -7.23 17.53 11.64
CA GLU A 193 -6.81 18.90 11.94
C GLU A 193 -5.70 19.36 10.98
N VAL A 194 -4.64 18.56 10.80
CA VAL A 194 -3.55 18.86 9.85
C VAL A 194 -4.07 18.89 8.41
N ALA A 195 -5.02 18.00 8.07
CA ALA A 195 -5.68 17.99 6.76
C ALA A 195 -6.59 19.20 6.53
N GLY A 196 -6.81 20.04 7.54
CA GLY A 196 -7.68 21.21 7.50
C GLY A 196 -9.17 20.87 7.42
N ALA A 197 -9.57 19.66 7.83
CA ALA A 197 -10.97 19.24 7.81
C ALA A 197 -11.80 20.01 8.85
N LYS A 198 -13.07 20.25 8.53
CA LYS A 198 -14.03 20.90 9.43
C LYS A 198 -14.57 19.92 10.46
N SER A 199 -14.91 18.71 10.02
CA SER A 199 -15.41 17.65 10.88
C SER A 199 -15.06 16.26 10.35
N VAL A 200 -15.14 15.26 11.22
CA VAL A 200 -15.04 13.85 10.87
C VAL A 200 -16.20 13.10 11.53
N THR A 201 -16.93 12.32 10.74
CA THR A 201 -17.88 11.31 11.23
C THR A 201 -17.35 9.93 10.86
N VAL A 202 -17.16 9.05 11.84
CA VAL A 202 -16.79 7.65 11.60
C VAL A 202 -17.96 6.75 11.96
N ASN A 203 -18.38 5.92 11.01
CA ASN A 203 -19.31 4.83 11.25
C ASN A 203 -18.52 3.52 11.23
N ALA A 204 -18.48 2.82 12.36
CA ALA A 204 -17.78 1.56 12.52
C ALA A 204 -18.73 0.47 13.03
N VAL A 205 -18.24 -0.76 13.08
CA VAL A 205 -18.93 -1.88 13.72
C VAL A 205 -18.02 -2.46 14.78
N ASP A 206 -18.54 -2.64 15.98
CA ASP A 206 -17.82 -3.30 17.06
C ASP A 206 -17.61 -4.78 16.73
N ASP A 207 -16.35 -5.23 16.68
CA ASP A 207 -16.00 -6.60 16.28
C ASP A 207 -16.30 -7.66 17.33
N ILE A 208 -16.68 -7.26 18.55
CA ILE A 208 -17.04 -8.19 19.64
C ILE A 208 -18.56 -8.38 19.70
N THR A 209 -19.30 -7.28 19.61
CA THR A 209 -20.77 -7.23 19.79
C THR A 209 -21.53 -7.19 18.48
N GLY A 210 -20.88 -6.83 17.37
CA GLY A 210 -21.51 -6.64 16.06
C GLY A 210 -22.38 -5.38 15.95
N LEU A 211 -22.41 -4.54 17.00
CA LEU A 211 -23.25 -3.34 17.04
C LEU A 211 -22.60 -2.17 16.29
N PRO A 212 -23.40 -1.32 15.62
CA PRO A 212 -22.89 -0.13 14.98
C PRO A 212 -22.40 0.87 16.02
N LYS A 213 -21.24 1.48 15.75
CA LYS A 213 -20.68 2.56 16.54
C LYS A 213 -20.49 3.80 15.69
N LYS A 214 -20.77 4.96 16.29
CA LYS A 214 -20.60 6.25 15.64
C LYS A 214 -19.65 7.11 16.44
N TYR A 215 -18.67 7.68 15.75
CA TYR A 215 -17.74 8.65 16.33
C TYR A 215 -17.85 9.97 15.60
N ILE A 216 -17.72 11.06 16.35
CA ILE A 216 -17.69 12.41 15.82
C ILE A 216 -16.45 13.17 16.31
N TRP A 217 -15.96 14.04 15.45
CA TRP A 217 -14.92 15.01 15.75
C TRP A 217 -15.21 16.30 14.98
N GLN A 218 -14.87 17.43 15.60
CA GLN A 218 -14.90 18.76 15.02
C GLN A 218 -13.55 19.43 15.29
N SER A 219 -13.14 20.35 14.42
CA SER A 219 -11.88 21.09 14.59
C SER A 219 -11.76 21.67 16.00
N GLY A 220 -10.56 21.53 16.58
CA GLY A 220 -10.26 21.87 17.98
C GLY A 220 -10.47 20.74 19.00
N MET A 221 -11.13 19.62 18.64
CA MET A 221 -11.23 18.46 19.52
C MET A 221 -9.92 17.65 19.54
N LYS A 222 -9.52 17.12 20.71
CA LYS A 222 -8.28 16.32 20.84
C LYS A 222 -8.40 14.86 20.36
N SER A 223 -9.62 14.34 20.26
CA SER A 223 -9.94 12.94 19.94
C SER A 223 -11.37 12.84 19.42
N LEU A 224 -11.63 11.79 18.64
CA LEU A 224 -13.00 11.32 18.36
C LEU A 224 -13.77 11.07 19.67
N ARG A 225 -15.06 11.41 19.66
CA ARG A 225 -16.03 11.10 20.71
C ARG A 225 -17.07 10.11 20.19
N GLU A 226 -17.31 9.06 20.95
CA GLU A 226 -18.38 8.11 20.66
C GLU A 226 -19.74 8.76 20.94
N VAL A 227 -20.69 8.58 20.02
CA VAL A 227 -22.08 9.02 20.18
C VAL A 227 -22.91 7.77 20.37
N LYS A 228 -23.65 7.71 21.48
CA LYS A 228 -24.59 6.64 21.80
C LYS A 228 -25.94 6.88 21.14
#